data_AF-A0A7J2LVJ9-F1
#
_entry.id   AF-A0A7J2LVJ9-F1
#
_cell.length_a   1.000
_cell.length_b   1.000
_cell.length_c   1.000
_cell.angle_alpha   90.00
_cell.angle_beta   90.00
_cell.angle_gamma   90.00
#
_symmetry.space_group_name_H-M   'P 1'
#
loop_
_entity.id
_entity.type
_entity.pdbx_description
1 polymer ?
#
loop_
_entity_poly.entity_id
_entity_poly.type
_entity_poly.pdbx_seq_one_letter_code
_entity_poly.pdbx_strand_id
1 'polypeptide(L)'
;MISMVEILASVILFLWVVFVVNFLTKNLYEFMRARGMRHNVAVYYNRKVIHMLAGGLVVLLVPFIFKTPIIPLIIASLLGVLTYIPHKTEKLMYWFQTEDNMYEVSFCIMWGVILTLGWLISEGNFWFGVLPIIFMSFGDAITGIVRNMLYKRRTKSWWGNLVMALFTIPVGSILGLAGIFAGVVVSLIEHFEFNPIDDNVTVPLSSFLILALARFYTPWMLTL
;
A
#
# COMPACT_ATOMS: atom_id res chain seq x y z
N MET A 1 -14.61 -1.35 -22.91
CA MET A 1 -14.95 0.07 -23.11
C MET A 1 -14.98 0.74 -21.74
N ILE A 2 -14.22 1.81 -21.56
CA ILE A 2 -14.23 2.60 -20.32
C ILE A 2 -15.58 3.32 -20.21
N SER A 3 -16.25 3.18 -19.08
CA SER A 3 -17.54 3.82 -18.82
C SER A 3 -17.41 5.21 -18.19
N MET A 4 -18.43 6.06 -18.33
CA MET A 4 -18.49 7.36 -17.64
C MET A 4 -18.45 7.21 -16.12
N VAL A 5 -18.99 6.11 -15.58
CA VAL A 5 -18.95 5.81 -14.14
C VAL A 5 -17.51 5.62 -13.67
N GLU A 6 -16.69 4.87 -14.42
CA GLU A 6 -15.26 4.68 -14.10
C GLU A 6 -14.50 6.01 -14.12
N ILE A 7 -14.79 6.88 -15.09
CA ILE A 7 -14.17 8.20 -15.19
C ILE A 7 -14.56 9.06 -13.97
N LEU A 8 -15.86 9.20 -13.69
CA LEU A 8 -16.34 10.00 -12.54
C LEU A 8 -15.80 9.47 -11.22
N ALA A 9 -15.82 8.15 -11.02
CA ALA A 9 -15.27 7.53 -9.82
C ALA A 9 -13.76 7.79 -9.70
N SER A 10 -13.00 7.70 -10.80
CA SER A 10 -11.57 8.00 -10.78
C SER A 10 -11.26 9.45 -10.40
N VAL A 11 -12.08 10.40 -10.86
CA VAL A 11 -11.95 11.82 -10.45
C VAL A 11 -12.23 11.97 -8.96
N ILE A 12 -13.30 11.37 -8.44
CA ILE A 12 -13.65 11.43 -7.01
C ILE A 12 -12.53 10.81 -6.16
N LEU A 13 -12.03 9.63 -6.54
CA LEU A 13 -10.96 8.94 -5.82
C LEU A 13 -9.64 9.72 -5.89
N PHE A 14 -9.34 10.35 -7.03
CA PHE A 14 -8.17 11.21 -7.16
C PHE A 14 -8.28 12.44 -6.25
N LEU A 15 -9.44 13.11 -6.23
CA LEU A 15 -9.70 14.23 -5.32
C LEU A 15 -9.61 13.81 -3.85
N TRP A 16 -10.09 12.60 -3.52
CA TRP A 16 -9.92 12.02 -2.19
C TRP A 16 -8.45 11.86 -1.82
N VAL A 17 -7.62 11.29 -2.69
CA VAL A 17 -6.17 11.14 -2.46
C VAL A 17 -5.51 12.52 -2.27
N VAL A 18 -5.84 13.50 -3.12
CA VAL A 18 -5.34 14.87 -3.00
C VAL A 18 -5.74 15.50 -1.67
N PHE A 19 -6.98 15.31 -1.21
CA PHE A 19 -7.46 15.78 0.09
C PHE A 19 -6.69 15.12 1.25
N VAL A 20 -6.53 13.79 1.22
CA VAL A 20 -5.79 13.05 2.26
C VAL A 20 -4.35 13.54 2.37
N VAL A 21 -3.67 13.68 1.23
CA VAL A 21 -2.25 14.08 1.21
C VAL A 21 -2.08 15.55 1.56
N ASN A 22 -2.84 16.48 0.96
CA ASN A 22 -2.54 17.91 1.10
C ASN A 22 -3.24 18.58 2.28
N PHE A 23 -4.40 18.08 2.69
CA PHE A 23 -5.20 18.69 3.75
C PHE A 23 -5.17 17.86 5.03
N LEU A 24 -5.64 16.61 4.98
CA LEU A 24 -5.80 15.78 6.17
C LEU A 24 -4.45 15.55 6.87
N THR A 25 -3.47 15.01 6.15
CA THR A 25 -2.18 14.63 6.75
C THR A 25 -1.32 15.85 7.07
N LYS A 26 -1.40 16.93 6.28
CA LYS A 26 -0.73 18.18 6.65
C LYS A 26 -1.26 18.75 7.96
N ASN A 27 -2.59 18.83 8.14
CA ASN A 27 -3.19 19.26 9.40
C ASN A 27 -2.86 18.30 10.57
N LEU A 28 -2.85 16.99 10.31
CA LEU A 28 -2.44 16.00 11.30
C LEU A 28 -0.98 16.21 11.73
N TYR A 29 -0.08 16.46 10.79
CA TYR A 29 1.32 16.78 11.09
C TYR A 29 1.44 18.01 11.98
N GLU A 30 0.81 19.13 11.63
CA GLU A 30 0.89 20.35 12.43
C GLU A 30 0.31 20.12 13.84
N PHE A 31 -0.81 19.41 13.97
CA PHE A 31 -1.37 19.01 15.26
C PHE A 31 -0.38 18.18 16.08
N MET A 32 0.25 17.18 15.46
CA MET A 32 1.25 16.32 16.09
C MET A 32 2.48 17.12 16.55
N ARG A 33 2.95 18.08 15.74
CA ARG A 33 4.08 18.96 16.07
C ARG A 33 3.75 19.93 17.19
N ALA A 34 2.54 20.50 17.20
CA ALA A 34 2.06 21.36 18.27
C ALA A 34 1.97 20.64 19.64
N ARG A 35 1.80 19.31 19.62
CA ARG A 35 1.84 18.43 20.82
C ARG A 35 3.25 17.97 21.20
N GLY A 36 4.29 18.52 20.58
CA GLY A 36 5.69 18.23 20.90
C GLY A 36 6.26 16.95 20.29
N MET A 37 5.54 16.28 19.37
CA MET A 37 6.09 15.09 18.71
C MET A 37 7.20 15.47 17.75
N ARG A 38 8.30 14.69 17.72
CA ARG A 38 9.45 14.90 16.82
C ARG A 38 9.04 14.85 15.35
N HIS A 39 9.70 15.63 14.50
CA HIS A 39 9.44 15.72 13.06
C HIS A 39 9.37 14.33 12.40
N ASN A 40 10.43 13.52 12.53
CA ASN A 40 10.50 12.19 11.91
C ASN A 40 9.39 11.24 12.40
N VAL A 41 8.95 11.38 13.66
CA VAL A 41 7.85 10.58 14.22
C VAL A 41 6.51 11.00 13.61
N ALA A 42 6.28 12.31 13.48
CA ALA A 42 5.08 12.87 12.86
C ALA A 42 4.98 12.51 11.37
N VAL A 43 6.08 12.68 10.63
CA VAL A 43 6.21 12.26 9.21
C VAL A 43 5.90 10.78 9.06
N TYR A 44 6.45 9.94 9.93
CA TYR A 44 6.24 8.49 9.86
C TYR A 44 4.76 8.10 10.08
N TYR A 45 4.08 8.70 11.06
CA TYR A 45 2.64 8.48 11.26
C TYR A 45 1.82 8.92 10.04
N ASN A 46 2.15 10.10 9.49
CA ASN A 46 1.50 10.60 8.29
C ASN A 46 1.61 9.65 7.11
N ARG A 47 2.79 9.09 6.87
CA ARG A 47 2.99 8.08 5.82
C ARG A 47 2.06 6.88 6.01
N LYS A 48 1.89 6.39 7.24
CA LYS A 48 0.99 5.25 7.52
C LYS A 48 -0.49 5.61 7.35
N VAL A 49 -0.89 6.84 7.68
CA VAL A 49 -2.25 7.35 7.38
C VAL A 49 -2.48 7.43 5.87
N ILE A 50 -1.51 7.92 5.10
CA ILE A 50 -1.58 7.95 3.63
C ILE A 50 -1.67 6.52 3.07
N HIS A 51 -0.84 5.58 3.53
CA HIS A 51 -0.91 4.18 3.09
C HIS A 51 -2.33 3.62 3.24
N MET A 52 -2.95 3.78 4.42
CA MET A 52 -4.29 3.25 4.67
C MET A 52 -5.40 3.99 3.91
N LEU A 53 -5.41 5.33 3.92
CA LEU A 53 -6.53 6.10 3.37
C LEU A 53 -6.42 6.37 1.88
N ALA A 54 -5.21 6.59 1.36
CA ALA A 54 -4.99 6.85 -0.07
C ALA A 54 -4.71 5.56 -0.84
N GLY A 55 -3.95 4.62 -0.28
CA GLY A 55 -3.65 3.35 -0.93
C GLY A 55 -4.68 2.26 -0.64
N GLY A 56 -4.94 2.02 0.64
CA GLY A 56 -5.76 0.90 1.13
C GLY A 56 -7.25 1.04 0.86
N LEU A 57 -7.85 2.16 1.27
CA LEU A 57 -9.26 2.42 1.02
C LEU A 57 -9.57 2.44 -0.49
N VAL A 58 -8.70 3.08 -1.28
CA VAL A 58 -8.89 3.16 -2.74
C VAL A 58 -8.83 1.77 -3.39
N VAL A 59 -7.87 0.92 -3.00
CA VAL A 59 -7.77 -0.42 -3.61
C VAL A 59 -8.96 -1.32 -3.28
N LEU A 60 -9.54 -1.18 -2.08
CA LEU A 60 -10.75 -1.91 -1.69
C LEU A 60 -11.95 -1.57 -2.56
N LEU A 61 -12.01 -0.35 -3.12
CA LEU A 61 -13.10 0.08 -3.98
C LEU A 61 -12.91 -0.37 -5.44
N VAL A 62 -11.69 -0.75 -5.84
CA VAL A 62 -11.38 -1.07 -7.24
C VAL A 62 -12.26 -2.19 -7.82
N PRO A 63 -12.41 -3.37 -7.17
CA PRO A 63 -13.17 -4.49 -7.73
C PRO A 63 -14.64 -4.17 -8.01
N PHE A 64 -15.18 -3.13 -7.37
CA PHE A 64 -16.58 -2.74 -7.46
C PHE A 64 -16.84 -1.64 -8.49
N ILE A 65 -15.80 -0.91 -8.90
CA ILE A 65 -15.91 0.29 -9.74
C ILE A 65 -15.36 0.03 -11.14
N PHE A 66 -14.18 -0.58 -11.24
CA PHE A 66 -13.44 -0.66 -12.50
C PHE A 66 -13.64 -1.99 -13.20
N LYS A 67 -13.64 -1.96 -14.53
CA LYS A 67 -13.73 -3.16 -15.37
C LYS A 67 -12.39 -3.62 -15.91
N THR A 68 -11.43 -2.70 -16.02
CA THR A 68 -10.08 -2.96 -16.52
C THR A 68 -9.06 -2.21 -15.65
N PRO A 69 -7.81 -2.68 -15.57
CA PRO A 69 -6.79 -2.04 -14.74
C PRO A 69 -6.24 -0.74 -15.36
N ILE A 70 -6.69 -0.34 -16.55
CA ILE A 70 -6.12 0.78 -17.32
C ILE A 70 -6.24 2.10 -16.55
N ILE A 71 -7.44 2.48 -16.09
CA ILE A 71 -7.62 3.73 -15.33
C ILE A 71 -6.84 3.68 -13.99
N PRO A 72 -6.98 2.63 -13.15
CA PRO A 72 -6.18 2.50 -11.95
C PRO A 72 -4.66 2.63 -12.19
N LEU A 73 -4.14 1.99 -13.25
CA LEU A 73 -2.72 2.07 -13.62
C LEU A 73 -2.29 3.48 -14.01
N ILE A 74 -3.09 4.18 -14.82
CA ILE A 74 -2.80 5.57 -15.23
C ILE A 74 -2.76 6.49 -14.00
N ILE A 75 -3.75 6.39 -13.12
CA ILE A 75 -3.84 7.24 -11.92
C ILE A 75 -2.70 6.92 -10.94
N ALA A 76 -2.38 5.65 -10.71
CA ALA A 76 -1.26 5.25 -9.86
C ALA A 76 0.09 5.75 -10.42
N SER A 77 0.29 5.65 -11.74
CA SER A 77 1.48 6.16 -12.42
C SER A 77 1.58 7.67 -12.31
N LEU A 78 0.46 8.39 -12.51
CA LEU A 78 0.39 9.84 -12.33
C LEU A 78 0.77 10.24 -10.90
N LEU A 79 0.23 9.58 -9.88
CA LEU A 79 0.56 9.83 -8.48
C LEU A 79 2.04 9.52 -8.18
N GLY A 80 2.60 8.48 -8.78
CA GLY A 80 4.04 8.19 -8.71
C GLY A 80 4.89 9.33 -9.27
N VAL A 81 4.51 9.90 -10.42
CA VAL A 81 5.18 11.07 -10.98
C VAL A 81 5.00 12.31 -10.09
N LEU A 82 3.79 12.57 -9.59
CA LEU A 82 3.51 13.73 -8.74
C LEU A 82 4.27 13.68 -7.41
N THR A 83 4.48 12.50 -6.84
CA THR A 83 5.29 12.32 -5.63
C THR A 83 6.79 12.34 -5.91
N TYR A 84 7.21 12.01 -7.14
CA TYR A 84 8.59 12.10 -7.60
C TYR A 84 9.08 13.53 -7.83
N ILE A 85 8.23 14.42 -8.37
CA ILE A 85 8.60 15.81 -8.70
C ILE A 85 9.21 16.60 -7.51
N PRO A 86 8.64 16.56 -6.29
CA PRO A 86 9.23 17.18 -5.10
C PRO A 86 10.69 16.79 -4.84
N HIS A 87 11.06 15.53 -5.07
CA HIS A 87 12.44 15.05 -4.90
C HIS A 87 13.39 15.63 -5.95
N LYS A 88 12.92 15.77 -7.20
CA LYS A 88 13.73 16.36 -8.28
C LYS A 88 13.84 17.86 -8.24
N THR A 89 12.91 18.52 -7.56
CA THR A 89 12.89 19.98 -7.41
C THR A 89 13.37 20.45 -6.04
N GLU A 90 13.82 19.52 -5.18
CA GLU A 90 14.25 19.79 -3.79
C GLU A 90 13.17 20.52 -2.96
N LYS A 91 11.90 20.32 -3.30
CA LYS A 91 10.73 20.94 -2.66
C LYS A 91 9.86 19.88 -2.00
N LEU A 92 10.47 19.11 -1.09
CA LEU A 92 9.80 18.01 -0.40
C LEU A 92 8.54 18.47 0.34
N MET A 93 7.50 17.63 0.28
CA MET A 93 6.31 17.78 1.11
C MET A 93 6.65 17.36 2.53
N TYR A 94 7.18 18.31 3.32
CA TYR A 94 7.78 18.11 4.64
C TYR A 94 6.91 17.36 5.67
N TRP A 95 5.60 17.27 5.46
CA TRP A 95 4.71 16.56 6.38
C TRP A 95 4.70 15.04 6.17
N PHE A 96 5.25 14.51 5.07
CA PHE A 96 5.33 13.06 4.85
C PHE A 96 6.54 12.57 4.03
N GLN A 97 7.21 13.43 3.26
CA GLN A 97 8.40 13.05 2.48
C GLN A 97 9.69 13.29 3.25
N THR A 98 10.74 12.53 2.88
CA THR A 98 12.08 12.59 3.49
C THR A 98 13.14 12.49 2.40
N GLU A 99 14.31 13.11 2.58
CA GLU A 99 15.43 13.05 1.61
C GLU A 99 16.04 11.65 1.47
N ASP A 100 15.96 10.83 2.53
CA ASP A 100 16.65 9.53 2.60
C ASP A 100 16.10 8.46 1.65
N ASN A 101 14.87 8.60 1.16
CA ASN A 101 14.19 7.57 0.37
C ASN A 101 13.03 8.16 -0.45
N MET A 102 12.63 7.39 -1.47
CA MET A 102 11.49 7.70 -2.35
C MET A 102 10.44 6.57 -2.28
N TYR A 103 10.20 6.06 -1.08
CA TYR A 103 9.36 4.89 -0.84
C TYR A 103 7.89 5.13 -1.22
N GLU A 104 7.39 6.37 -1.11
CA GLU A 104 6.06 6.75 -1.59
C GLU A 104 5.93 6.65 -3.12
N VAL A 105 7.01 6.88 -3.87
CA VAL A 105 7.03 6.69 -5.33
C VAL A 105 6.98 5.20 -5.64
N SER A 106 7.78 4.41 -4.92
CA SER A 106 7.77 2.94 -5.03
C SER A 106 6.38 2.37 -4.70
N PHE A 107 5.72 2.89 -3.66
CA PHE A 107 4.35 2.53 -3.29
C PHE A 107 3.37 2.77 -4.45
N CYS A 108 3.37 3.96 -5.05
CA CYS A 108 2.47 4.28 -6.17
C CYS A 108 2.71 3.36 -7.39
N ILE A 109 3.98 3.13 -7.74
CA ILE A 109 4.34 2.24 -8.86
C ILE A 109 3.90 0.81 -8.57
N MET A 110 4.24 0.27 -7.40
CA MET A 110 3.88 -1.10 -7.02
C MET A 110 2.38 -1.29 -6.91
N TRP A 111 1.64 -0.29 -6.41
CA TRP A 111 0.18 -0.31 -6.39
C TRP A 111 -0.40 -0.50 -7.80
N GLY A 112 0.05 0.28 -8.78
CA GLY A 112 -0.43 0.17 -10.16
C GLY A 112 -0.02 -1.13 -10.86
N VAL A 113 1.24 -1.53 -10.68
CA VAL A 113 1.82 -2.73 -11.31
C VAL A 113 1.18 -3.99 -10.76
N ILE A 114 1.09 -4.15 -9.44
CA ILE A 114 0.58 -5.38 -8.81
C ILE A 114 -0.92 -5.54 -9.07
N LEU A 115 -1.68 -4.44 -9.07
CA LEU A 115 -3.10 -4.48 -9.43
C LEU A 115 -3.30 -4.95 -10.87
N THR A 116 -2.51 -4.39 -11.80
CA THR A 116 -2.59 -4.73 -13.22
C THR A 116 -2.17 -6.16 -13.49
N LEU A 117 -1.03 -6.59 -12.95
CA LEU A 117 -0.55 -7.96 -13.10
C LEU A 117 -1.51 -8.96 -12.44
N GLY A 118 -2.07 -8.62 -11.28
CA GLY A 118 -3.07 -9.46 -10.61
C GLY A 118 -4.31 -9.66 -11.46
N TRP A 119 -4.83 -8.59 -12.05
CA TRP A 119 -5.96 -8.67 -12.97
C TRP A 119 -5.64 -9.52 -14.22
N LEU A 120 -4.44 -9.38 -14.80
CA LEU A 120 -4.02 -10.14 -15.98
C LEU A 120 -3.84 -11.64 -15.69
N ILE A 121 -3.16 -12.00 -14.60
CA ILE A 121 -2.87 -13.41 -14.25
C ILE A 121 -4.14 -14.15 -13.83
N SER A 122 -5.10 -13.46 -13.22
CA SER A 122 -6.37 -14.04 -12.77
C SER A 122 -7.48 -13.95 -13.82
N GLU A 123 -7.17 -13.54 -15.05
CA GLU A 123 -8.14 -13.43 -16.15
C GLU A 123 -9.33 -12.52 -15.84
N GLY A 124 -9.11 -11.48 -15.03
CA GLY A 124 -10.09 -10.43 -14.74
C GLY A 124 -10.47 -10.26 -13.28
N ASN A 125 -9.95 -11.08 -12.35
CA ASN A 125 -10.27 -10.96 -10.93
C ASN A 125 -9.34 -9.95 -10.21
N PHE A 126 -9.85 -8.75 -9.96
CA PHE A 126 -9.11 -7.71 -9.25
C PHE A 126 -8.60 -8.15 -7.87
N TRP A 127 -9.31 -9.02 -7.15
CA TRP A 127 -8.92 -9.45 -5.80
C TRP A 127 -7.51 -10.03 -5.75
N PHE A 128 -7.05 -10.63 -6.84
CA PHE A 128 -5.70 -11.18 -6.97
C PHE A 128 -4.60 -10.12 -6.84
N GLY A 129 -4.83 -8.90 -7.32
CA GLY A 129 -3.92 -7.76 -7.14
C GLY A 129 -4.26 -6.91 -5.92
N VAL A 130 -5.55 -6.81 -5.56
CA VAL A 130 -6.01 -6.06 -4.38
C VAL A 130 -5.44 -6.65 -3.09
N LEU A 131 -5.42 -7.99 -2.94
CA LEU A 131 -4.96 -8.62 -1.70
C LEU A 131 -3.49 -8.29 -1.36
N PRO A 132 -2.51 -8.46 -2.29
CA PRO A 132 -1.14 -8.00 -2.07
C PRO A 132 -1.01 -6.51 -1.71
N ILE A 133 -1.82 -5.66 -2.34
CA ILE A 133 -1.82 -4.22 -2.06
C ILE A 133 -2.39 -3.93 -0.68
N ILE A 134 -3.41 -4.64 -0.21
CA ILE A 134 -3.93 -4.52 1.15
C ILE A 134 -2.85 -4.89 2.18
N PHE A 135 -2.06 -5.93 1.92
CA PHE A 135 -0.94 -6.31 2.79
C PHE A 135 0.12 -5.20 2.87
N MET A 136 0.41 -4.55 1.74
CA MET A 136 1.30 -3.38 1.70
C MET A 136 0.68 -2.14 2.39
N SER A 137 -0.59 -1.82 2.10
CA SER A 137 -1.19 -0.55 2.51
C SER A 137 -1.67 -0.56 3.95
N PHE A 138 -2.29 -1.65 4.39
CA PHE A 138 -2.79 -1.80 5.76
C PHE A 138 -1.82 -2.60 6.62
N GLY A 139 -1.33 -3.74 6.12
CA GLY A 139 -0.41 -4.60 6.87
C GLY A 139 0.82 -3.83 7.33
N ASP A 140 1.64 -3.30 6.41
CA ASP A 140 2.81 -2.49 6.77
C ASP A 140 2.47 -1.20 7.55
N ALA A 141 1.30 -0.59 7.30
CA ALA A 141 0.88 0.59 8.06
C ALA A 141 0.62 0.27 9.54
N ILE A 142 -0.10 -0.82 9.82
CA ILE A 142 -0.37 -1.30 11.19
C ILE A 142 0.95 -1.63 11.88
N THR A 143 1.83 -2.37 11.22
CA THR A 143 3.15 -2.72 11.73
C THR A 143 3.95 -1.46 12.08
N GLY A 144 3.92 -0.45 11.22
CA GLY A 144 4.56 0.84 11.47
C GLY A 144 4.00 1.59 12.67
N ILE A 145 2.66 1.68 12.79
CA ILE A 145 1.99 2.35 13.91
C ILE A 145 2.39 1.70 15.24
N VAL A 146 2.27 0.37 15.34
CA VAL A 146 2.62 -0.39 16.56
C VAL A 146 4.07 -0.14 16.96
N ARG A 147 5.00 -0.18 16.00
CA ARG A 147 6.42 0.06 16.26
C ARG A 147 6.71 1.48 16.72
N ASN A 148 6.07 2.46 16.12
CA ASN A 148 6.28 3.86 16.50
C ASN A 148 5.67 4.17 17.88
N MET A 149 4.57 3.50 18.26
CA MET A 149 4.00 3.58 19.61
C MET A 149 4.96 2.99 20.65
N LEU A 150 5.57 1.83 20.37
CA LEU A 150 6.45 1.14 21.30
C LEU A 150 7.84 1.77 21.42
N TYR A 151 8.46 2.14 20.29
CA TYR A 151 9.88 2.51 20.25
C TYR A 151 10.14 3.96 19.85
N LYS A 152 9.14 4.68 19.32
CA LYS A 152 9.23 6.08 18.88
C LYS A 152 10.37 6.37 17.88
N ARG A 153 10.88 5.34 17.21
CA ARG A 153 11.95 5.39 16.19
C ARG A 153 11.71 4.32 15.14
N ARG A 154 12.30 4.47 13.95
CA ARG A 154 12.28 3.43 12.91
C ARG A 154 13.09 2.23 13.39
N THR A 155 12.45 1.08 13.52
CA THR A 155 13.06 -0.20 13.90
C THR A 155 12.18 -1.32 13.37
N LYS A 156 12.74 -2.49 13.04
CA LYS A 156 11.94 -3.71 12.87
C LYS A 156 11.59 -4.28 14.24
N SER A 157 10.49 -5.01 14.35
CA SER A 157 10.00 -5.53 15.63
C SER A 157 9.02 -6.67 15.44
N TRP A 158 9.30 -7.79 16.08
CA TRP A 158 8.41 -8.96 16.14
C TRP A 158 6.99 -8.63 16.61
N TRP A 159 6.81 -7.65 17.51
CA TRP A 159 5.49 -7.17 17.89
C TRP A 159 4.72 -6.56 16.73
N GLY A 160 5.41 -5.83 15.86
CA GLY A 160 4.80 -5.33 14.64
C GLY A 160 4.40 -6.48 13.73
N ASN A 161 5.32 -7.42 13.47
CA ASN A 161 5.09 -8.58 12.61
C ASN A 161 3.92 -9.45 13.09
N LEU A 162 3.79 -9.64 14.41
CA LEU A 162 2.65 -10.35 15.01
C LEU A 162 1.32 -9.65 14.71
N VAL A 163 1.24 -8.34 14.89
CA VAL A 163 0.01 -7.59 14.59
C VAL A 163 -0.26 -7.56 13.08
N MET A 164 0.79 -7.50 12.25
CA MET A 164 0.65 -7.68 10.81
C MET A 164 0.02 -9.03 10.48
N ALA A 165 0.54 -10.13 11.05
CA ALA A 165 0.03 -11.48 10.83
C ALA A 165 -1.44 -11.61 11.26
N LEU A 166 -1.80 -11.04 12.42
CA LEU A 166 -3.18 -11.00 12.91
C LEU A 166 -4.13 -10.28 11.96
N PHE A 167 -3.63 -9.40 11.09
CA PHE A 167 -4.40 -8.74 10.05
C PHE A 167 -4.33 -9.47 8.70
N THR A 168 -3.13 -9.78 8.21
CA THR A 168 -2.90 -10.33 6.87
C THR A 168 -3.37 -11.76 6.71
N ILE A 169 -3.33 -12.59 7.76
CA ILE A 169 -3.78 -13.99 7.71
C ILE A 169 -5.31 -14.05 7.54
N PRO A 170 -6.14 -13.38 8.38
CA PRO A 170 -7.58 -13.37 8.15
C PRO A 170 -7.98 -12.73 6.82
N VAL A 171 -7.39 -11.59 6.45
CA VAL A 171 -7.67 -10.93 5.17
C VAL A 171 -7.25 -11.80 3.98
N GLY A 172 -6.15 -12.56 4.13
CA GLY A 172 -5.67 -13.52 3.15
C GLY A 172 -6.69 -14.60 2.78
N SER A 173 -7.58 -14.95 3.70
CA SER A 173 -8.62 -15.97 3.46
C SER A 173 -9.58 -15.63 2.32
N ILE A 174 -9.65 -14.36 1.90
CA ILE A 174 -10.42 -13.92 0.71
C ILE A 174 -10.02 -14.72 -0.54
N LEU A 175 -8.75 -15.07 -0.69
CA LEU A 175 -8.24 -15.90 -1.79
C LEU A 175 -7.89 -17.33 -1.35
N GLY A 176 -8.52 -17.83 -0.30
CA GLY A 176 -8.34 -19.20 0.18
C GLY A 176 -7.00 -19.44 0.90
N LEU A 177 -6.57 -20.70 0.89
CA LEU A 177 -5.36 -21.15 1.60
C LEU A 177 -4.08 -20.49 1.08
N ALA A 178 -4.01 -20.23 -0.24
CA ALA A 178 -2.86 -19.54 -0.83
C ALA A 178 -2.76 -18.09 -0.33
N GLY A 179 -3.89 -17.39 -0.18
CA GLY A 179 -3.92 -16.04 0.38
C GLY A 179 -3.57 -16.01 1.87
N ILE A 180 -4.04 -16.99 2.65
CA ILE A 180 -3.64 -17.18 4.05
C ILE A 180 -2.12 -17.36 4.15
N PHE A 181 -1.56 -18.27 3.34
CA PHE A 181 -0.13 -18.55 3.31
C PHE A 181 0.68 -17.31 2.90
N ALA A 182 0.22 -16.57 1.88
CA ALA A 182 0.81 -15.29 1.50
C ALA A 182 0.82 -14.31 2.69
N GLY A 183 -0.27 -14.23 3.44
CA GLY A 183 -0.41 -13.40 4.65
C GLY A 183 0.62 -13.73 5.74
N VAL A 184 0.84 -15.03 5.99
CA VAL A 184 1.91 -15.51 6.91
C VAL A 184 3.27 -15.06 6.40
N VAL A 185 3.60 -15.37 5.14
CA VAL A 185 4.93 -15.12 4.58
C VAL A 185 5.26 -13.64 4.58
N VAL A 186 4.34 -12.76 4.16
CA VAL A 186 4.62 -11.31 4.16
C VAL A 186 4.81 -10.75 5.56
N SER A 187 4.09 -11.27 6.57
CA SER A 187 4.29 -10.85 7.95
C SER A 187 5.68 -11.21 8.48
N LEU A 188 6.32 -12.25 7.94
CA LEU A 188 7.70 -12.63 8.25
C LEU A 188 8.70 -11.82 7.44
N ILE A 189 8.47 -11.69 6.12
CA ILE A 189 9.34 -10.94 5.20
C ILE A 189 9.49 -9.49 5.64
N GLU A 190 8.41 -8.86 6.13
CA GLU A 190 8.44 -7.48 6.62
C GLU A 190 9.52 -7.26 7.69
N HIS A 191 9.87 -8.29 8.48
CA HIS A 191 10.88 -8.18 9.54
C HIS A 191 12.28 -7.89 8.98
N PHE A 192 12.56 -8.35 7.75
CA PHE A 192 13.88 -8.26 7.15
C PHE A 192 14.01 -7.00 6.31
N GLU A 193 15.16 -6.32 6.42
CA GLU A 193 15.51 -5.18 5.58
C GLU A 193 16.35 -5.66 4.40
N PHE A 194 15.83 -5.52 3.19
CA PHE A 194 16.48 -5.91 1.95
C PHE A 194 17.06 -4.69 1.21
N ASN A 195 17.77 -3.80 1.93
CA ASN A 195 18.31 -2.59 1.33
C ASN A 195 19.13 -2.92 0.05
N PRO A 196 18.86 -2.24 -1.08
CA PRO A 196 18.11 -0.99 -1.22
C PRO A 196 16.58 -1.14 -1.48
N ILE A 197 16.03 -2.35 -1.44
CA ILE A 197 14.63 -2.63 -1.78
C ILE A 197 13.68 -2.29 -0.62
N ASP A 198 12.65 -1.52 -0.94
CA ASP A 198 11.61 -1.03 -0.03
C ASP A 198 10.61 -2.13 0.41
N ASP A 199 10.00 -1.98 1.59
CA ASP A 199 8.89 -2.83 2.03
C ASP A 199 7.65 -2.68 1.15
N ASN A 200 7.46 -1.50 0.56
CA ASN A 200 6.42 -1.26 -0.45
C ASN A 200 6.67 -1.99 -1.78
N VAL A 201 7.82 -2.62 -1.95
CA VAL A 201 8.12 -3.54 -3.05
C VAL A 201 8.07 -4.98 -2.57
N THR A 202 8.81 -5.32 -1.50
CA THR A 202 8.96 -6.70 -1.05
C THR A 202 7.65 -7.33 -0.57
N VAL A 203 6.81 -6.60 0.16
CA VAL A 203 5.52 -7.11 0.68
C VAL A 203 4.54 -7.45 -0.45
N PRO A 204 4.17 -6.52 -1.35
CA PRO A 204 3.20 -6.84 -2.38
C PRO A 204 3.78 -7.79 -3.44
N LEU A 205 5.08 -7.71 -3.76
CA LEU A 205 5.68 -8.63 -4.72
C LEU A 205 5.72 -10.07 -4.19
N SER A 206 6.10 -10.27 -2.93
CA SER A 206 6.19 -11.63 -2.35
C SER A 206 4.83 -12.29 -2.26
N SER A 207 3.81 -11.55 -1.78
CA SER A 207 2.44 -12.08 -1.74
C SER A 207 1.87 -12.33 -3.13
N PHE A 208 2.11 -11.43 -4.09
CA PHE A 208 1.70 -11.62 -5.47
C PHE A 208 2.34 -12.86 -6.11
N LEU A 209 3.65 -13.08 -5.91
CA LEU A 209 4.35 -14.26 -6.43
C LEU A 209 3.79 -15.56 -5.86
N ILE A 210 3.46 -15.60 -4.56
CA ILE A 210 2.83 -16.76 -3.94
C ILE A 210 1.47 -17.06 -4.59
N LEU A 211 0.63 -16.03 -4.77
CA LEU A 211 -0.67 -16.18 -5.41
C LEU A 211 -0.52 -16.63 -6.87
N ALA A 212 0.40 -16.01 -7.62
CA ALA A 212 0.69 -16.35 -9.02
C ALA A 212 1.15 -17.81 -9.16
N LEU A 213 2.09 -18.26 -8.31
CA LEU A 213 2.51 -19.66 -8.29
C LEU A 213 1.35 -20.58 -7.94
N ALA A 214 0.51 -20.22 -6.97
CA ALA A 214 -0.67 -21.01 -6.65
C ALA A 214 -1.64 -21.11 -7.84
N ARG A 215 -1.83 -20.03 -8.61
CA ARG A 215 -2.71 -20.03 -9.79
C ARG A 215 -2.27 -21.03 -10.86
N PHE A 216 -0.96 -21.23 -11.03
CA PHE A 216 -0.40 -22.12 -12.05
C PHE A 216 -0.19 -23.56 -11.56
N TYR A 217 0.24 -23.75 -10.30
CA TYR A 217 0.68 -25.05 -9.80
C TYR A 217 -0.26 -25.69 -8.78
N THR A 218 -0.98 -24.89 -8.00
CA THR A 218 -1.89 -25.38 -6.94
C THR A 218 -3.22 -24.61 -6.93
N PRO A 219 -3.95 -24.54 -8.06
CA PRO A 219 -5.13 -23.68 -8.18
C PRO A 219 -6.25 -24.03 -7.19
N TRP A 220 -6.31 -25.28 -6.70
CA TRP A 220 -7.25 -25.71 -5.66
C TRP A 220 -7.04 -25.03 -4.30
N MET A 221 -5.91 -24.34 -4.09
CA MET A 221 -5.66 -23.54 -2.89
C MET A 221 -6.25 -22.13 -2.97
N LEU A 222 -6.73 -21.71 -4.13
CA LEU A 222 -7.31 -20.39 -4.37
C LEU A 222 -8.83 -20.46 -4.39
N THR A 223 -9.45 -19.41 -3.87
CA THR A 223 -10.88 -19.12 -4.07
C THR A 223 -10.97 -17.98 -5.08
N LEU A 224 -11.30 -18.28 -6.34
CA LEU A 224 -11.37 -17.32 -7.44
C LEU A 224 -12.79 -17.12 -7.96
#